data_AF-A0AA46Q3F1-F1
#
_entry.id   AF-A0AA46Q3F1-F1
#
_cell.length_a   1.000
_cell.length_b   1.000
_cell.length_c   1.000
_cell.angle_alpha   90.00
_cell.angle_beta   90.00
_cell.angle_gamma   90.00
#
_symmetry.space_group_name_H-M   'P 1'
#
loop_
_entity.id
_entity.type
_entity.pdbx_description
1 polymer ?
#
loop_
_entity_poly.entity_id
_entity_poly.type
_entity_poly.pdbx_seq_one_letter_code
_entity_poly.pdbx_strand_id
1 'polypeptide(L)'
;MRDVTYSKPRSEPNTVPLGVKLTDNEITNGLAFKLVTSSQHCAKGKADAVRNDAGKMWIEFFLEWAMFGGTLKTIMRKRGWIKVPPYYFPPGFMNK
;
A
#
# COMPACT_ATOMS: atom_id res chain seq x y z
N MET A 1 -21.45 -22.06 8.91
CA MET A 1 -20.73 -20.77 9.01
C MET A 1 -21.61 -19.73 8.32
N ARG A 2 -22.15 -18.74 9.03
CA ARG A 2 -23.01 -17.72 8.41
C ARG A 2 -22.15 -16.81 7.54
N ASP A 3 -22.52 -16.68 6.28
CA ASP A 3 -21.91 -15.73 5.36
C ASP A 3 -22.18 -14.30 5.85
N VAL A 4 -21.12 -13.59 6.24
CA VAL A 4 -21.15 -12.22 6.75
C VAL A 4 -20.66 -11.21 5.71
N THR A 5 -20.51 -11.63 4.45
CA THR A 5 -20.06 -10.73 3.37
C THR A 5 -21.21 -9.94 2.75
N TYR A 6 -21.95 -9.18 3.57
CA TYR A 6 -22.79 -8.12 3.01
C TYR A 6 -21.90 -6.96 2.54
N SER A 7 -22.17 -6.42 1.35
CA SER A 7 -21.45 -5.26 0.85
C SER A 7 -21.64 -4.07 1.79
N LYS A 8 -20.61 -3.23 1.95
CA LYS A 8 -20.77 -2.03 2.77
C LYS A 8 -21.89 -1.15 2.18
N PRO A 9 -22.80 -0.60 2.99
CA PRO A 9 -23.83 0.30 2.49
C PRO A 9 -23.19 1.53 1.84
N ARG A 10 -23.85 2.09 0.83
CA ARG A 10 -23.39 3.33 0.18
C ARG A 10 -23.39 4.46 1.21
N SER A 11 -22.25 5.13 1.35
CA SER A 11 -22.08 6.29 2.24
C SER A 11 -21.82 7.55 1.42
N GLU A 12 -22.31 8.69 1.91
CA GLU A 12 -22.02 10.00 1.33
C GLU A 12 -20.84 10.64 2.10
N PRO A 13 -19.68 10.85 1.47
CA PRO A 13 -18.46 11.27 2.19
C PRO A 13 -18.59 12.59 2.95
N ASN A 14 -19.48 13.47 2.52
CA ASN A 14 -19.68 14.80 3.12
C ASN A 14 -20.55 14.76 4.38
N THR A 15 -21.29 13.67 4.63
CA THR A 15 -22.11 13.52 5.85
C THR A 15 -21.33 12.87 7.00
N VAL A 16 -20.12 12.35 6.74
CA VAL A 16 -19.26 11.74 7.76
C VAL A 16 -18.68 12.83 8.67
N PRO A 17 -18.89 12.76 10.01
CA PRO A 17 -18.36 13.77 10.94
C PRO A 17 -16.82 13.84 10.93
N LEU A 18 -16.27 15.05 11.06
CA LEU A 18 -14.82 15.31 10.91
C LEU A 18 -13.93 14.59 11.93
N GLY A 19 -14.44 14.23 13.11
CA GLY A 19 -13.69 13.47 14.12
C GLY A 19 -13.53 11.97 13.82
N VAL A 20 -14.29 11.44 12.85
CA VAL A 20 -14.24 10.02 12.45
C VAL A 20 -13.94 9.83 10.95
N LYS A 21 -13.94 10.92 10.18
CA LYS A 21 -13.62 10.92 8.76
C LYS A 21 -12.11 10.87 8.58
N LEU A 22 -11.62 9.75 8.06
CA LEU A 22 -10.23 9.67 7.62
C LEU A 22 -9.98 10.61 6.43
N THR A 23 -8.89 11.33 6.49
CA THR A 23 -8.38 12.16 5.40
C THR A 23 -7.78 11.30 4.29
N ASP A 24 -7.69 11.84 3.08
CA ASP A 24 -7.05 11.15 1.95
C ASP A 24 -5.60 10.75 2.26
N ASN A 25 -4.89 11.55 3.05
CA ASN A 25 -3.54 11.24 3.51
C ASN A 25 -3.50 10.00 4.41
N GLU A 26 -4.42 9.90 5.38
CA GLU A 26 -4.50 8.77 6.30
C GLU A 26 -4.92 7.49 5.57
N ILE A 27 -5.92 7.59 4.69
CA ILE A 27 -6.37 6.47 3.86
C ILE A 27 -5.22 5.97 2.99
N THR A 28 -4.53 6.89 2.32
CA THR A 28 -3.46 6.54 1.39
C THR A 28 -2.23 5.99 2.10
N ASN A 29 -1.88 6.52 3.28
CA ASN A 29 -0.82 5.94 4.11
C ASN A 29 -1.18 4.54 4.60
N GLY A 30 -2.42 4.32 5.03
CA GLY A 30 -2.91 3.00 5.42
C GLY A 30 -2.87 2.00 4.25
N LEU A 31 -3.21 2.45 3.04
CA LEU A 31 -3.14 1.64 1.82
C LEU A 31 -1.68 1.31 1.44
N ALA A 32 -0.78 2.29 1.49
CA ALA A 32 0.63 2.10 1.22
C ALA A 32 1.29 1.14 2.23
N PHE A 33 0.93 1.24 3.51
CA PHE A 33 1.39 0.31 4.54
C PHE A 33 0.93 -1.11 4.25
N LYS A 34 -0.37 -1.32 3.97
CA LYS A 34 -0.91 -2.64 3.60
C LYS A 34 -0.21 -3.23 2.38
N LEU A 35 0.04 -2.42 1.36
CA LEU A 35 0.76 -2.84 0.16
C LEU A 35 2.14 -3.40 0.50
N VAL A 36 2.92 -2.68 1.30
CA VAL A 36 4.26 -3.12 1.72
C VAL A 36 4.18 -4.41 2.53
N THR A 37 3.29 -4.48 3.52
CA THR A 37 3.12 -5.68 4.35
C THR A 37 2.69 -6.89 3.52
N SER A 38 1.73 -6.72 2.61
CA SER A 38 1.28 -7.79 1.71
C SER A 38 2.38 -8.24 0.77
N SER A 39 3.16 -7.30 0.22
CA SER A 39 4.31 -7.62 -0.64
C SER A 39 5.36 -8.43 0.11
N GLN A 40 5.71 -8.03 1.34
CA GLN A 40 6.62 -8.78 2.20
C GLN A 40 6.08 -10.19 2.51
N HIS A 41 4.78 -10.29 2.77
CA HIS A 41 4.14 -11.58 3.03
C HIS A 41 4.18 -12.50 1.81
N CYS A 42 3.96 -11.97 0.61
CA CYS A 42 4.07 -12.75 -0.62
C CYS A 42 5.51 -13.20 -0.88
N ALA A 43 6.49 -12.32 -0.67
CA ALA A 43 7.92 -12.66 -0.81
C ALA A 43 8.33 -13.77 0.18
N LYS A 44 7.89 -13.66 1.44
CA LYS A 44 8.11 -14.70 2.45
C LYS A 44 7.41 -16.00 2.05
N GLY A 45 6.14 -15.94 1.67
CA GLY A 45 5.37 -17.10 1.22
C GLY A 45 6.02 -17.82 0.05
N LYS A 46 6.62 -17.09 -0.89
CA LYS A 46 7.42 -17.69 -1.97
C LYS A 46 8.70 -18.35 -1.46
N ALA A 47 9.41 -17.74 -0.51
CA ALA A 47 10.63 -18.30 0.05
C ALA A 47 10.37 -19.59 0.85
N ASP A 48 9.26 -19.64 1.59
CA ASP A 48 8.87 -20.80 2.40
C ASP A 48 8.19 -21.92 1.57
N ALA A 49 7.73 -21.61 0.35
CA ALA A 49 7.02 -22.57 -0.50
C ALA A 49 7.95 -23.64 -1.08
N VAL A 50 7.82 -24.86 -0.56
CA VAL A 50 8.44 -26.08 -1.13
C VAL A 50 7.75 -26.49 -2.44
N ARG A 51 6.43 -26.24 -2.53
CA ARG A 51 5.65 -26.56 -3.73
C ARG A 51 5.76 -25.46 -4.78
N ASN A 52 6.05 -25.85 -6.01
CA ASN A 52 6.26 -24.92 -7.13
C ASN A 52 5.00 -24.13 -7.53
N ASP A 53 3.82 -24.76 -7.50
CA ASP A 53 2.54 -24.12 -7.83
C ASP A 53 2.17 -23.04 -6.80
N ALA A 54 2.32 -23.34 -5.51
CA ALA A 54 2.12 -22.37 -4.43
C ALA A 54 3.14 -21.23 -4.52
N GLY A 55 4.41 -21.53 -4.82
CA GLY A 55 5.43 -20.52 -5.04
C GLY A 55 5.08 -19.59 -6.20
N LYS A 56 4.60 -20.14 -7.33
CA LYS A 56 4.17 -19.34 -8.48
C LYS A 56 3.01 -18.41 -8.12
N MET A 57 2.01 -18.90 -7.40
CA MET A 57 0.88 -18.09 -6.92
C MET A 57 1.34 -16.91 -6.06
N TRP A 58 2.29 -17.12 -5.14
CA TRP A 58 2.85 -16.02 -4.33
C TRP A 58 3.59 -14.98 -5.17
N ILE A 59 4.31 -15.40 -6.22
CA ILE A 59 4.96 -14.47 -7.15
C ILE A 59 3.93 -13.66 -7.93
N GLU A 60 2.88 -14.30 -8.43
CA GLU A 60 1.80 -13.61 -9.16
C GLU A 60 1.16 -12.52 -8.27
N PHE A 61 0.84 -12.83 -7.00
CA PHE A 61 0.34 -11.83 -6.05
C PHE A 61 1.34 -10.71 -5.77
N PHE A 62 2.63 -11.05 -5.62
CA PHE A 62 3.67 -10.05 -5.41
C PHE A 62 3.77 -9.06 -6.58
N LEU A 63 3.70 -9.57 -7.82
CA LEU A 63 3.76 -8.74 -9.03
C LEU A 63 2.58 -7.78 -9.12
N GLU A 64 1.37 -8.23 -8.80
CA GLU A 64 0.18 -7.37 -8.74
C GLU A 64 0.36 -6.23 -7.72
N TRP A 65 0.87 -6.54 -6.53
CA TRP A 65 1.16 -5.51 -5.51
C TRP A 65 2.24 -4.54 -5.95
N ALA A 66 3.28 -5.01 -6.63
CA ALA A 66 4.37 -4.17 -7.14
C ALA A 66 3.85 -3.19 -8.22
N MET A 67 3.05 -3.67 -9.16
CA MET A 67 2.43 -2.85 -10.22
C MET A 67 1.47 -1.82 -9.63
N PHE A 68 0.59 -2.25 -8.72
CA PHE A 68 -0.31 -1.35 -8.00
C PHE A 68 0.47 -0.28 -7.21
N GLY A 69 1.59 -0.64 -6.59
CA GLY A 69 2.45 0.27 -5.84
C GLY A 69 3.09 1.35 -6.70
N GLY A 70 3.46 1.04 -7.94
CA GLY A 70 3.93 2.03 -8.91
C GLY A 70 2.88 3.09 -9.21
N THR A 71 1.64 2.66 -9.47
CA THR A 71 0.51 3.55 -9.73
C THR A 71 0.17 4.39 -8.50
N LEU A 72 0.08 3.76 -7.32
CA LEU A 72 -0.22 4.43 -6.05
C LEU A 72 0.80 5.53 -5.73
N LYS A 73 2.11 5.23 -5.84
CA LYS A 73 3.18 6.21 -5.63
C LYS A 73 3.08 7.41 -6.58
N THR A 74 2.70 7.16 -7.84
CA THR A 74 2.51 8.23 -8.83
C THR A 74 1.38 9.17 -8.43
N ILE A 75 0.24 8.63 -7.98
CA ILE A 75 -0.91 9.41 -7.50
C ILE A 75 -0.54 10.18 -6.23
N MET A 76 0.09 9.52 -5.26
CA MET A 76 0.53 10.14 -4.01
C MET A 76 1.45 11.34 -4.24
N ARG A 77 2.38 11.24 -5.20
CA ARG A 77 3.26 12.34 -5.56
C ARG A 77 2.50 13.49 -6.21
N LYS A 78 1.64 13.20 -7.20
CA LYS A 78 0.85 14.22 -7.90
C LYS A 78 -0.09 15.00 -6.98
N ARG A 79 -0.63 14.35 -5.94
CA ARG A 79 -1.58 14.94 -4.99
C ARG A 79 -0.94 15.48 -3.71
N GLY A 80 0.40 15.43 -3.59
CA GLY A 80 1.11 15.91 -2.40
C GLY A 80 0.86 15.08 -1.14
N TRP A 81 0.40 13.83 -1.28
CA TRP A 81 0.09 12.94 -0.15
C TRP A 81 1.32 12.21 0.40
N ILE A 82 2.42 12.21 -0.35
CA ILE A 82 3.66 11.58 0.07
C ILE A 82 4.44 12.50 1.00
N LYS A 83 4.81 11.99 2.18
CA LYS A 83 5.81 12.64 3.03
C LYS A 83 7.19 12.31 2.46
N VAL A 84 7.85 13.30 1.87
CA VAL A 84 9.18 13.14 1.29
C VAL A 84 10.20 13.03 2.43
N PRO A 85 10.99 11.94 2.52
CA PRO A 85 12.05 11.83 3.51
C PRO A 85 13.19 12.81 3.19
N PRO A 86 14.08 13.11 4.15
CA PRO A 86 15.27 13.91 3.89
C PRO A 86 16.06 13.37 2.70
N TYR A 87 16.55 14.28 1.86
CA TYR A 87 17.38 13.89 0.73
C TYR A 87 18.71 13.30 1.21
N TYR A 88 19.19 12.29 0.50
CA TYR A 88 20.51 11.74 0.73
C TYR A 88 21.56 12.70 0.20
N PHE A 89 22.50 13.09 1.07
CA PHE A 89 23.67 13.89 0.71
C PHE A 89 24.92 12.99 0.76
N PRO A 90 25.59 12.74 -0.37
CA PRO A 90 26.79 11.91 -0.36
C PRO A 90 27.93 12.61 0.40
N PRO A 91 28.86 11.85 1.01
CA PRO A 91 30.07 12.43 1.60
C PRO A 91 30.83 13.29 0.58
N GLY A 92 31.17 14.52 0.95
CA GLY A 92 31.85 15.49 0.07
C GLY A 92 30.92 16.45 -0.69
N PHE A 93 29.60 16.31 -0.54
CA PHE A 93 28.66 17.32 -1.04
C PHE A 93 28.79 18.59 -0.19
N MET A 94 29.35 19.66 -0.76
CA MET A 94 29.44 20.96 -0.11
C MET A 94 28.03 21.52 0.05
N ASN A 95 27.52 21.59 1.28
CA ASN A 95 26.31 22.34 1.59
C ASN A 95 26.56 23.82 1.24
N LYS A 96 25.96 24.28 0.14
CA LYS A 96 25.77 25.72 -0.12
C LYS A 96 24.37 26.10 0.28
#